data_AF-A0A381ICE9-F1
#
_entry.id   AF-A0A381ICE9-F1
#
_cell.length_a   1.000
_cell.length_b   1.000
_cell.length_c   1.000
_cell.angle_alpha   90.00
_cell.angle_beta   90.00
_cell.angle_gamma   90.00
#
_symmetry.space_group_name_H-M   'P 1'
#
loop_
_entity.id
_entity.type
_entity.pdbx_description
1 polymer ?
#
loop_
_entity_poly.entity_id
_entity_poly.type
_entity_poly.pdbx_seq_one_letter_code
_entity_poly.pdbx_strand_id
1 'polypeptide(L)'
;MYKVGKDISAGEYLITSNSGSYASYYEVTSDSTGNADSILSNDIFSGTRYITLKNGQYIKIEDSTMTLAKYAKAQKAKNGKFGNGMYKIGLEIPAGEYIIMSNSSDAYYEVRNDSLGNAEGIVTNDTFSGRRYITVEEGQYLILNDCYLIENE
;
A
#
# COMPACT_ATOMS: atom_id res chain seq x y z
N MET A 1 0.36 -14.64 -13.03
CA MET A 1 -0.98 -14.06 -12.85
C MET A 1 -1.87 -15.13 -12.26
N TYR A 2 -2.69 -14.78 -11.27
CA TYR A 2 -3.63 -15.67 -10.58
C TYR A 2 -5.05 -15.16 -10.74
N LYS A 3 -6.01 -16.06 -10.98
CA LYS A 3 -7.44 -15.72 -11.05
C LYS A 3 -8.09 -15.80 -9.67
N VAL A 4 -8.70 -14.70 -9.24
CA VAL A 4 -9.38 -14.58 -7.95
C VAL A 4 -10.71 -15.34 -7.98
N GLY A 5 -10.95 -16.16 -6.98
CA GLY A 5 -12.08 -17.10 -6.90
C GLY A 5 -11.81 -18.46 -7.55
N LYS A 6 -10.62 -18.69 -8.12
CA LYS A 6 -10.20 -19.98 -8.67
C LYS A 6 -8.84 -20.42 -8.13
N ASP A 7 -7.81 -19.62 -8.34
CA ASP A 7 -6.44 -19.95 -7.94
C ASP A 7 -6.14 -19.44 -6.52
N ILE A 8 -6.76 -18.32 -6.14
CA ILE A 8 -6.72 -17.73 -4.80
C ILE A 8 -8.11 -17.23 -4.40
N SER A 9 -8.38 -17.11 -3.10
CA SER A 9 -9.65 -16.55 -2.60
C SER A 9 -9.75 -15.04 -2.82
N ALA A 10 -10.96 -14.52 -2.92
CA ALA A 10 -11.19 -13.07 -2.76
C ALA A 10 -10.90 -12.63 -1.31
N GLY A 11 -10.51 -11.37 -1.14
CA GLY A 11 -10.20 -10.77 0.16
C GLY A 11 -9.15 -9.68 0.06
N GLU A 12 -8.83 -9.10 1.22
CA GLU A 12 -7.71 -8.17 1.36
C GLU A 12 -6.41 -8.94 1.58
N TYR A 13 -5.35 -8.54 0.88
CA TYR A 13 -4.02 -9.11 0.95
C TYR A 13 -3.00 -8.02 1.28
N LEU A 14 -2.00 -8.40 2.07
CA LEU A 14 -0.76 -7.65 2.23
C LEU A 14 0.27 -8.21 1.25
N ILE A 15 0.64 -7.41 0.26
CA ILE A 15 1.78 -7.67 -0.62
C ILE A 15 3.03 -7.11 0.03
N THR A 16 4.09 -7.90 0.11
CA THR A 16 5.39 -7.49 0.67
C THR A 16 6.45 -7.62 -0.40
N SER A 17 7.18 -6.53 -0.64
CA SER A 17 8.33 -6.53 -1.53
C SER A 17 9.42 -7.45 -0.99
N ASN A 18 9.98 -8.30 -1.85
CA ASN A 18 11.12 -9.16 -1.50
C ASN A 18 12.46 -8.46 -1.73
N SER A 19 12.45 -7.28 -2.35
CA SER A 19 13.66 -6.57 -2.75
C SER A 19 13.94 -5.39 -1.83
N GLY A 20 15.20 -5.24 -1.43
CA GLY A 20 15.68 -4.07 -0.69
C GLY A 20 16.15 -2.92 -1.59
N SER A 21 16.33 -3.17 -2.89
CA SER A 21 17.06 -2.26 -3.81
C SER A 21 16.30 -1.95 -5.09
N TYR A 22 15.33 -2.78 -5.46
CA TYR A 22 14.50 -2.65 -6.66
C TYR A 22 13.04 -2.61 -6.25
N ALA A 23 12.24 -1.80 -6.92
CA ALA A 23 10.82 -1.76 -6.65
C ALA A 23 10.13 -3.05 -7.16
N SER A 24 9.23 -3.59 -6.36
CA SER A 24 8.32 -4.66 -6.75
C SER A 24 7.17 -4.09 -7.59
N TYR A 25 6.45 -4.95 -8.29
CA TYR A 25 5.29 -4.57 -9.07
C TYR A 25 4.07 -5.42 -8.72
N TYR A 26 2.89 -4.82 -8.74
CA TYR A 26 1.63 -5.54 -8.80
C TYR A 26 0.68 -4.94 -9.83
N GLU A 27 -0.22 -5.77 -10.36
CA GLU A 27 -1.27 -5.35 -11.29
C GLU A 27 -2.54 -6.18 -11.07
N VAL A 28 -3.66 -5.48 -10.83
CA VAL A 28 -5.00 -6.05 -10.75
C VAL A 28 -5.73 -5.72 -12.05
N THR A 29 -6.25 -6.74 -12.73
CA THR A 29 -7.00 -6.58 -13.99
C THR A 29 -8.41 -7.19 -13.92
N SER A 30 -9.32 -6.66 -14.73
CA SER A 30 -10.69 -7.16 -14.90
C SER A 30 -10.78 -8.43 -15.74
N ASP A 31 -9.77 -8.69 -16.57
CA ASP A 31 -9.69 -9.86 -17.43
C ASP A 31 -8.23 -10.33 -17.63
N SER A 32 -8.04 -11.37 -18.43
CA SER A 32 -6.72 -11.95 -18.71
C SER A 32 -6.17 -11.62 -20.10
N THR A 33 -6.68 -10.57 -20.76
CA THR A 33 -6.28 -10.22 -22.13
C THR A 33 -4.90 -9.57 -22.20
N GLY A 34 -4.46 -8.93 -21.11
CA GLY A 34 -3.25 -8.11 -21.09
C GLY A 34 -3.45 -6.72 -21.71
N ASN A 35 -4.68 -6.30 -21.97
CA ASN A 35 -4.97 -4.93 -22.40
C ASN A 35 -4.82 -3.95 -21.21
N ALA A 36 -4.19 -2.81 -21.45
CA ALA A 36 -4.08 -1.73 -20.47
C ALA A 36 -5.44 -1.24 -19.97
N ASP A 37 -6.48 -1.26 -20.81
CA ASP A 37 -7.85 -0.87 -20.41
C ASP A 37 -8.46 -1.81 -19.35
N SER A 38 -7.90 -3.01 -19.19
CA SER A 38 -8.34 -3.95 -18.16
C SER A 38 -7.72 -3.68 -16.79
N ILE A 39 -6.71 -2.80 -16.70
CA ILE A 39 -6.01 -2.50 -15.45
C ILE A 39 -6.94 -1.71 -14.54
N LEU A 40 -7.26 -2.31 -13.40
CA LEU A 40 -8.07 -1.69 -12.34
C LEU A 40 -7.19 -0.96 -11.33
N SER A 41 -5.99 -1.49 -11.08
CA SER A 41 -4.97 -0.87 -10.23
C SER A 41 -3.62 -1.51 -10.50
N ASN A 42 -2.55 -0.72 -10.46
CA ASN A 42 -1.19 -1.21 -10.46
C ASN A 42 -0.28 -0.26 -9.67
N ASP A 43 0.87 -0.74 -9.22
CA ASP A 43 1.87 0.11 -8.58
C ASP A 43 3.26 -0.50 -8.70
N ILE A 44 4.27 0.38 -8.75
CA ILE A 44 5.68 0.07 -8.57
C ILE A 44 6.04 0.53 -7.15
N PHE A 45 6.31 -0.43 -6.25
CA PHE A 45 6.38 -0.14 -4.82
C PHE A 45 7.61 -0.74 -4.14
N SER A 46 7.98 -0.12 -3.02
CA SER A 46 8.87 -0.72 -2.01
C SER A 46 8.12 -0.90 -0.69
N GLY A 47 8.61 -1.79 0.17
CA GLY A 47 7.93 -2.13 1.42
C GLY A 47 6.68 -2.97 1.18
N THR A 48 5.50 -2.43 1.47
CA THR A 48 4.23 -3.17 1.46
C THR A 48 3.10 -2.44 0.73
N ARG A 49 2.10 -3.21 0.29
CA ARG A 49 0.82 -2.72 -0.22
C ARG A 49 -0.33 -3.58 0.29
N TYR A 50 -1.37 -2.94 0.82
CA TYR A 50 -2.66 -3.59 0.99
C TYR A 50 -3.44 -3.52 -0.32
N ILE A 51 -4.00 -4.65 -0.75
CA ILE A 51 -4.87 -4.71 -1.94
C ILE A 51 -6.13 -5.53 -1.64
N THR A 52 -7.29 -5.05 -2.10
CA THR A 52 -8.54 -5.80 -2.05
C THR A 52 -8.83 -6.45 -3.40
N LEU A 53 -8.95 -7.78 -3.39
CA LEU A 53 -9.24 -8.60 -4.57
C LEU A 53 -10.66 -9.18 -4.52
N LYS A 54 -11.39 -9.04 -5.63
CA LYS A 54 -12.77 -9.54 -5.84
C LYS A 54 -12.78 -10.73 -6.81
N ASN A 55 -13.72 -11.65 -6.62
CA ASN A 55 -13.90 -12.80 -7.51
C ASN A 55 -14.02 -12.36 -8.98
N GLY A 56 -13.34 -13.06 -9.88
CA GLY A 56 -13.32 -12.76 -11.31
C GLY A 56 -12.20 -11.82 -11.75
N GLN A 57 -11.57 -11.09 -10.82
CA GLN A 57 -10.35 -10.32 -11.11
C GLN A 57 -9.13 -11.22 -11.25
N TYR A 58 -8.05 -10.64 -11.74
CA TYR A 58 -6.75 -11.28 -11.87
C TYR A 58 -5.69 -10.42 -11.17
N ILE A 59 -4.69 -11.07 -10.57
CA ILE A 59 -3.55 -10.40 -9.93
C ILE A 59 -2.24 -10.93 -10.49
N LYS A 60 -1.35 -10.01 -10.86
CA LYS A 60 0.06 -10.26 -11.14
C LYS A 60 0.88 -9.60 -10.05
N ILE A 61 1.90 -10.30 -9.56
CA ILE A 61 2.91 -9.77 -8.63
C ILE A 61 4.29 -10.13 -9.16
N GLU A 62 5.26 -9.24 -8.98
CA GLU A 62 6.67 -9.43 -9.33
C GLU A 62 7.55 -9.06 -8.13
N ASP A 63 8.60 -9.85 -7.90
CA ASP A 63 9.56 -9.69 -6.79
C ASP A 63 8.91 -9.41 -5.43
N SER A 64 7.78 -10.05 -5.16
CA SER A 64 7.01 -9.85 -3.94
C SER A 64 6.29 -11.13 -3.51
N THR A 65 5.87 -11.14 -2.27
CA THR A 65 5.04 -12.20 -1.67
C THR A 65 3.69 -11.62 -1.28
N MET A 66 2.66 -12.46 -1.27
CA MET A 66 1.30 -12.02 -0.97
C MET A 66 0.68 -12.91 0.12
N THR A 67 0.19 -12.30 1.18
CA THR A 67 -0.44 -12.98 2.33
C THR A 67 -1.83 -12.40 2.56
N LEU A 68 -2.85 -13.23 2.79
CA LEU A 68 -4.17 -12.73 3.20
C LEU A 68 -4.01 -11.85 4.45
N ALA A 69 -4.57 -10.64 4.44
CA ALA A 69 -4.34 -9.65 5.49
C ALA A 69 -4.71 -10.17 6.89
N LYS A 70 -5.78 -10.96 7.00
CA LYS A 70 -6.19 -11.61 8.26
C LYS A 70 -5.17 -12.59 8.85
N TYR A 71 -4.20 -13.05 8.05
CA TYR A 71 -3.09 -13.93 8.48
C TYR A 71 -1.74 -13.20 8.48
N ALA A 72 -1.68 -11.97 7.95
CA ALA A 72 -0.49 -11.16 8.01
C ALA A 72 -0.25 -10.69 9.45
N LYS A 73 1.01 -10.61 9.84
CA LYS A 73 1.38 -9.97 11.11
C LYS A 73 1.29 -8.45 10.92
N ALA A 74 0.71 -7.76 11.90
CA ALA A 74 0.72 -6.31 11.93
C ALA A 74 2.17 -5.78 11.80
N GLN A 75 2.34 -4.84 10.89
CA GLN A 75 3.63 -4.19 10.66
C GLN A 75 3.97 -3.32 11.86
N LYS A 76 5.26 -3.17 12.15
CA LYS A 76 5.75 -2.39 13.30
C LYS A 76 6.77 -1.37 12.86
N ALA A 77 6.82 -0.28 13.60
CA ALA A 77 7.88 0.69 13.51
C ALA A 77 9.26 0.01 13.67
N LYS A 78 10.23 0.45 12.87
CA LYS A 78 11.64 0.09 13.01
C LYS A 78 12.37 1.30 13.54
N ASN A 79 12.97 1.20 14.73
CA ASN A 79 13.64 2.31 15.41
C ASN A 79 12.73 3.56 15.56
N GLY A 80 11.46 3.34 15.96
CA GLY A 80 10.47 4.40 16.16
C GLY A 80 9.93 5.03 14.87
N LYS A 81 10.15 4.41 13.71
CA LYS A 81 9.74 4.95 12.40
C LYS A 81 9.00 3.92 11.55
N PHE A 82 7.95 4.38 10.87
CA PHE A 82 7.32 3.67 9.75
C PHE A 82 7.87 4.26 8.44
N GLY A 83 8.53 3.44 7.63
CA GLY A 83 9.18 3.87 6.38
C GLY A 83 8.34 3.56 5.15
N ASN A 84 9.00 3.27 4.02
CA ASN A 84 8.30 2.92 2.79
C ASN A 84 7.35 1.73 2.98
N GLY A 85 6.11 1.88 2.51
CA GLY A 85 5.08 0.86 2.60
C GLY A 85 3.68 1.43 2.73
N MET A 86 2.71 0.55 2.98
CA MET A 86 1.31 0.90 3.20
C MET A 86 0.84 0.34 4.54
N TYR A 87 0.25 1.20 5.36
CA TYR A 87 -0.14 0.91 6.74
C TYR A 87 -1.64 1.15 6.91
N LYS A 88 -2.33 0.27 7.64
CA LYS A 88 -3.75 0.40 7.94
C LYS A 88 -3.90 1.11 9.29
N ILE A 89 -4.63 2.21 9.26
CA ILE A 89 -4.85 3.07 10.41
C ILE A 89 -5.84 2.40 11.35
N GLY A 90 -5.50 2.36 12.64
CA GLY A 90 -6.17 1.58 13.67
C GLY A 90 -5.60 0.17 13.89
N LEU A 91 -4.84 -0.37 12.92
CA LEU A 91 -4.17 -1.67 13.06
C LEU A 91 -2.67 -1.50 13.35
N GLU A 92 -1.95 -0.80 12.48
CA GLU A 92 -0.51 -0.58 12.64
C GLU A 92 -0.16 0.78 13.22
N ILE A 93 -0.92 1.81 12.85
CA ILE A 93 -0.73 3.19 13.30
C ILE A 93 -2.08 3.68 13.83
N PRO A 94 -2.18 4.16 15.08
CA PRO A 94 -3.43 4.75 15.57
C PRO A 94 -3.90 5.94 14.73
N ALA A 95 -5.19 6.23 14.73
CA ALA A 95 -5.70 7.47 14.14
C ALA A 95 -5.18 8.70 14.90
N GLY A 96 -4.90 9.79 14.18
CA GLY A 96 -4.36 11.01 14.78
C GLY A 96 -3.65 11.91 13.78
N GLU A 97 -2.98 12.93 14.33
CA GLU A 97 -2.10 13.82 13.57
C GLU A 97 -0.63 13.45 13.81
N TYR A 98 0.14 13.36 12.73
CA TYR A 98 1.53 12.92 12.74
C TYR A 98 2.41 13.80 11.87
N ILE A 99 3.71 13.77 12.14
CA ILE A 99 4.73 14.34 11.28
C ILE A 99 5.34 13.25 10.40
N ILE A 100 5.36 13.49 9.10
CA ILE A 100 6.17 12.73 8.14
C ILE A 100 7.38 13.55 7.70
N MET A 101 8.48 12.85 7.44
CA MET A 101 9.77 13.43 7.04
C MET A 101 10.20 12.82 5.70
N SER A 102 10.60 13.66 4.75
CA SER A 102 11.10 13.20 3.46
C SER A 102 12.54 12.68 3.56
N ASN A 103 12.87 11.66 2.77
CA ASN A 103 14.24 11.18 2.52
C ASN A 103 14.79 11.69 1.18
N SER A 104 13.94 12.25 0.33
CA SER A 104 14.28 12.84 -0.98
C SER A 104 13.46 14.11 -1.22
N SER A 105 13.72 14.80 -2.35
CA SER A 105 12.90 15.91 -2.83
C SER A 105 11.56 15.46 -3.43
N ASP A 106 11.47 14.19 -3.80
CA ASP A 106 10.36 13.58 -4.53
C ASP A 106 9.60 12.57 -3.67
N ALA A 107 9.71 12.70 -2.35
CA ALA A 107 9.00 11.83 -1.43
C ALA A 107 7.49 12.00 -1.60
N TYR A 108 6.75 10.91 -1.42
CA TYR A 108 5.31 10.90 -1.64
C TYR A 108 4.61 10.25 -0.46
N TYR A 109 3.45 10.80 -0.11
CA TYR A 109 2.49 10.13 0.77
C TYR A 109 1.11 10.14 0.16
N GLU A 110 0.28 9.19 0.57
CA GLU A 110 -1.13 9.12 0.23
C GLU A 110 -1.93 8.55 1.40
N VAL A 111 -2.99 9.24 1.77
CA VAL A 111 -4.04 8.75 2.66
C VAL A 111 -5.21 8.35 1.80
N ARG A 112 -5.75 7.15 2.00
CA ARG A 112 -6.87 6.62 1.22
C ARG A 112 -7.87 5.84 2.07
N ASN A 113 -9.13 5.81 1.64
CA ASN A 113 -10.24 5.18 2.37
C ASN A 113 -10.36 3.67 2.14
N ASP A 114 -9.67 3.12 1.14
CA ASP A 114 -9.72 1.71 0.80
C ASP A 114 -8.39 1.20 0.24
N SER A 115 -8.31 -0.12 0.05
CA SER A 115 -7.20 -0.81 -0.59
C SER A 115 -7.54 -1.26 -2.02
N LEU A 116 -8.44 -0.57 -2.72
CA LEU A 116 -8.80 -0.91 -4.12
C LEU A 116 -7.77 -0.38 -5.13
N GLY A 117 -6.96 0.60 -4.75
CA GLY A 117 -5.85 1.13 -5.54
C GLY A 117 -6.25 2.11 -6.66
N ASN A 118 -7.54 2.31 -6.90
CA ASN A 118 -8.04 3.32 -7.84
C ASN A 118 -8.01 4.75 -7.23
N ALA A 119 -8.22 5.76 -8.08
CA ALA A 119 -8.17 7.17 -7.69
C ALA A 119 -9.33 7.61 -6.78
N GLU A 120 -10.48 6.93 -6.83
CA GLU A 120 -11.66 7.28 -6.01
C GLU A 120 -11.42 7.08 -4.52
N GLY A 121 -10.49 6.19 -4.15
CA GLY A 121 -10.12 5.94 -2.76
C GLY A 121 -9.24 7.02 -2.15
N ILE A 122 -8.61 7.91 -2.94
CA ILE A 122 -7.62 8.88 -2.44
C ILE A 122 -8.32 10.00 -1.65
N VAL A 123 -7.86 10.24 -0.43
CA VAL A 123 -8.33 11.33 0.45
C VAL A 123 -7.40 12.54 0.35
N THR A 124 -6.10 12.31 0.51
CA THR A 124 -5.07 13.33 0.34
C THR A 124 -3.79 12.67 -0.11
N ASN A 125 -3.03 13.33 -0.97
CA ASN A 125 -1.70 12.93 -1.35
C ASN A 125 -0.87 14.17 -1.66
N ASP A 126 0.46 14.01 -1.62
CA ASP A 126 1.36 15.01 -2.17
C ASP A 126 2.75 14.44 -2.41
N THR A 127 3.46 15.07 -3.34
CA THR A 127 4.91 14.99 -3.46
C THR A 127 5.53 16.13 -2.65
N PHE A 128 6.44 15.82 -1.71
CA PHE A 128 6.93 16.80 -0.75
C PHE A 128 8.40 16.62 -0.41
N SER A 129 8.97 17.69 0.14
CA SER A 129 10.29 17.69 0.77
C SER A 129 10.22 18.29 2.18
N GLY A 130 11.14 17.89 3.06
CA GLY A 130 11.20 18.36 4.43
C GLY A 130 10.17 17.66 5.33
N ARG A 131 9.52 18.42 6.21
CA ARG A 131 8.53 17.89 7.17
C ARG A 131 7.12 18.28 6.78
N ARG A 132 6.15 17.43 7.10
CA ARG A 132 4.73 17.68 6.87
C ARG A 132 3.87 17.09 7.97
N TYR A 133 2.80 17.82 8.34
CA TYR A 133 1.73 17.28 9.17
C TYR A 133 0.71 16.55 8.29
N ILE A 134 0.29 15.37 8.73
CA ILE A 134 -0.82 14.62 8.12
C ILE A 134 -1.80 14.22 9.20
N THR A 135 -3.08 14.14 8.84
CA THR A 135 -4.14 13.58 9.67
C THR A 135 -4.62 12.29 9.04
N VAL A 136 -4.74 11.25 9.86
CA VAL A 136 -5.21 9.93 9.45
C VAL A 136 -6.33 9.46 10.39
N GLU A 137 -7.33 8.82 9.81
CA GLU A 137 -8.55 8.36 10.49
C GLU A 137 -8.63 6.83 10.51
N GLU A 138 -9.34 6.30 11.50
CA GLU A 138 -9.55 4.85 11.69
C GLU A 138 -10.05 4.17 10.40
N GLY A 139 -9.42 3.08 10.00
CA GLY A 139 -9.78 2.32 8.81
C GLY A 139 -9.21 2.85 7.49
N GLN A 140 -8.58 4.04 7.48
CA GLN A 140 -7.82 4.51 6.33
C GLN A 140 -6.53 3.71 6.12
N TYR A 141 -5.89 3.97 5.00
CA TYR A 141 -4.58 3.44 4.68
C TYR A 141 -3.62 4.59 4.36
N LEU A 142 -2.41 4.52 4.89
CA LEU A 142 -1.33 5.47 4.66
C LEU A 142 -0.23 4.80 3.82
N ILE A 143 0.02 5.33 2.64
CA ILE A 143 1.17 4.97 1.80
C ILE A 143 2.27 5.99 2.04
N LEU A 144 3.49 5.50 2.25
CA LEU A 144 4.71 6.28 2.35
C LEU A 144 5.70 5.78 1.30
N ASN A 145 6.26 6.68 0.49
CA ASN A 145 7.33 6.42 -0.46
C ASN A 145 8.43 7.47 -0.28
N ASP A 146 9.66 7.01 -0.08
CA ASP A 146 10.85 7.83 0.22
C ASP A 146 10.63 8.84 1.35
N CYS A 147 9.83 8.46 2.32
CA CYS A 147 9.59 9.21 3.56
C CYS A 147 9.36 8.25 4.72
N TYR A 148 9.25 8.82 5.92
CA TYR A 148 8.88 8.07 7.10
C TYR A 148 7.98 8.88 8.02
N LEU A 149 7.09 8.17 8.70
CA LEU A 149 6.31 8.67 9.83
C LEU A 149 7.07 8.40 11.12
N ILE A 150 7.10 9.40 12.01
CA ILE A 150 7.66 9.27 13.35
C ILE A 150 6.50 8.93 14.29
N GLU A 151 6.64 7.84 15.05
CA GLU A 151 5.67 7.50 16.10
C GLU A 151 5.75 8.56 17.21
N ASN A 152 4.60 9.08 17.66
CA ASN A 152 4.58 9.99 18.80
C ASN A 152 5.04 9.21 20.05
N GLU A 153 6.02 9.72 20.79
CA GLU A 153 6.44 9.18 22.09
C GLU A 153 5.31 9.23 23.14
#